data_AF-A0A7I7QH84-F1
#
_entry.id   AF-A0A7I7QH84-F1
#
_cell.length_a   1.000
_cell.length_b   1.000
_cell.length_c   1.000
_cell.angle_alpha   90.00
_cell.angle_beta   90.00
_cell.angle_gamma   90.00
#
_symmetry.space_group_name_H-M   'P 1'
#
loop_
_entity.id
_entity.type
_entity.pdbx_description
1 polymer ?
#
loop_
_entity_poly.entity_id
_entity_poly.type
_entity_poly.pdbx_seq_one_letter_code
_entity_poly.pdbx_strand_id
1 'polypeptide(L)'
;MTPSSQGPGPIYTRPANPKDPNSGEGMWFRDIPALLAQYNVGATIRNGSIEELEQELGAGHKVLVSRNSELIWHEPVDHKDEQGNPAHDHTVVVTGVDTRNDVGHLNDSGSR
;
A
#
# COMPACT_ATOMS: atom_id res chain seq x y z
N MET A 1 21.32 7.63 0.60
CA MET A 1 19.85 7.43 0.52
C MET A 1 19.65 6.35 -0.52
N THR A 2 18.86 5.32 -0.25
CA THR A 2 18.65 4.23 -1.22
C THR A 2 17.91 4.77 -2.44
N PRO A 3 18.42 4.59 -3.67
CA PRO A 3 17.74 5.04 -4.89
C PRO A 3 16.43 4.28 -5.11
N SER A 4 15.45 4.93 -5.75
CA SER A 4 14.26 4.25 -6.27
C SER A 4 14.63 3.32 -7.43
N SER A 5 13.93 2.20 -7.57
CA SER A 5 14.04 1.32 -8.74
C SER A 5 13.12 1.74 -9.88
N GLN A 6 12.18 2.67 -9.63
CA GLN A 6 11.16 3.11 -10.58
C GLN A 6 11.51 4.42 -11.28
N GLY A 7 12.44 5.21 -10.76
CA GLY A 7 12.84 6.47 -11.37
C GLY A 7 13.97 7.19 -10.64
N PRO A 8 14.33 8.41 -11.09
CA PRO A 8 15.31 9.25 -10.43
C PRO A 8 14.88 9.60 -9.00
N GLY A 9 15.86 9.71 -8.09
CA GLY A 9 15.62 10.11 -6.72
C GLY A 9 15.59 8.93 -5.73
N PRO A 10 15.17 9.20 -4.49
CA PRO A 10 15.23 8.20 -3.43
C PRO A 10 14.04 7.25 -3.43
N ILE A 11 14.22 6.11 -2.78
CA ILE A 11 13.19 5.08 -2.59
C ILE A 11 11.99 5.59 -1.78
N TYR A 12 12.19 6.61 -0.96
CA TYR A 12 11.16 7.27 -0.18
C TYR A 12 11.41 8.77 -0.14
N THR A 13 10.40 9.52 -0.54
CA THR A 13 10.35 10.98 -0.48
C THR A 13 9.57 11.40 0.75
N ARG A 14 10.21 12.17 1.62
CA ARG A 14 9.56 12.73 2.80
C ARG A 14 8.55 13.82 2.40
N PRO A 15 7.52 14.09 3.22
CA PRO A 15 6.64 15.22 3.01
C PRO A 15 7.44 16.52 2.89
N ALA A 16 7.12 17.37 1.90
CA ALA A 16 7.82 18.64 1.69
C ALA A 16 7.49 19.66 2.79
N ASN A 17 6.26 19.62 3.32
CA ASN A 17 5.79 20.36 4.47
C ASN A 17 5.68 19.42 5.69
N PRO A 18 6.50 19.60 6.74
CA PRO A 18 6.46 18.75 7.93
C PRO A 18 5.14 18.78 8.73
N LYS A 19 4.26 19.75 8.45
CA LYS A 19 2.93 19.87 9.07
C LYS A 19 1.81 19.24 8.24
N ASP A 20 2.13 18.77 7.04
CA ASP A 20 1.19 18.12 6.13
C ASP A 20 1.82 16.80 5.66
N PRO A 21 1.39 15.65 6.22
CA PRO A 21 1.98 14.35 5.90
C PRO A 21 1.78 13.94 4.43
N ASN A 22 0.86 14.59 3.71
CA ASN A 22 0.52 14.28 2.31
C ASN A 22 1.28 15.16 1.31
N SER A 23 2.11 16.08 1.78
CA SER A 23 2.82 17.07 0.95
C SER A 23 4.04 16.53 0.18
N GLY A 24 4.13 15.23 -0.03
CA GLY A 24 5.21 14.62 -0.80
C GLY A 24 4.78 13.32 -1.48
N GLU A 25 5.56 12.89 -2.46
CA GLU A 25 5.23 11.75 -3.33
C GLU A 25 5.31 10.37 -2.65
N GLY A 26 5.79 10.31 -1.41
CA GLY A 26 5.94 9.06 -0.67
C GLY A 26 6.89 8.08 -1.36
N MET A 27 6.40 6.87 -1.64
CA MET A 27 7.16 5.76 -2.23
C MET A 27 6.32 5.05 -3.28
N TRP A 28 6.94 4.64 -4.37
CA TRP A 28 6.31 3.76 -5.34
C TRP A 28 6.00 2.40 -4.74
N PHE A 29 4.79 1.87 -4.93
CA PHE A 29 4.42 0.53 -4.44
C PHE A 29 5.43 -0.56 -4.85
N ARG A 30 5.99 -0.45 -6.07
CA ARG A 30 7.00 -1.40 -6.59
C ARG A 30 8.36 -1.33 -5.90
N ASP A 31 8.65 -0.27 -5.15
CA ASP A 31 9.87 -0.13 -4.36
C ASP A 31 9.78 -0.79 -2.97
N ILE A 32 8.59 -1.22 -2.53
CA ILE A 32 8.39 -1.84 -1.20
C ILE A 32 9.35 -3.01 -0.95
N PRO A 33 9.54 -4.00 -1.87
CA PRO A 33 10.46 -5.10 -1.62
C PRO A 33 11.91 -4.63 -1.44
N ALA A 34 12.35 -3.65 -2.23
CA ALA A 34 13.70 -3.08 -2.12
C ALA A 34 13.89 -2.29 -0.81
N LEU A 35 12.84 -1.66 -0.31
CA LEU A 35 12.86 -1.01 1.00
C LEU A 35 12.94 -2.04 2.13
N LEU A 36 12.06 -3.04 2.12
CA LEU A 36 12.00 -4.09 3.14
C LEU A 36 13.29 -4.93 3.20
N ALA A 37 13.94 -5.15 2.06
CA ALA A 37 15.22 -5.87 1.99
C ALA A 37 16.34 -5.18 2.79
N GLN A 38 16.31 -3.84 2.95
CA GLN A 38 17.28 -3.13 3.79
C GLN A 38 17.15 -3.47 5.28
N TYR A 39 15.99 -4.01 5.67
CA TYR A 39 15.69 -4.48 7.02
C TYR A 39 15.70 -6.02 7.11
N ASN A 40 16.28 -6.70 6.13
CA ASN A 40 16.31 -8.17 6.01
C ASN A 40 14.92 -8.83 5.96
N VAL A 41 13.92 -8.11 5.45
CA VAL A 41 12.57 -8.62 5.23
C VAL A 41 12.39 -8.90 3.73
N GLY A 42 12.32 -10.17 3.36
CA GLY A 42 12.00 -10.58 1.99
C GLY A 42 10.52 -10.34 1.68
N ALA A 43 10.22 -9.82 0.49
CA ALA A 43 8.86 -9.56 0.05
C ALA A 43 8.69 -9.79 -1.45
N THR A 44 7.48 -10.16 -1.85
CA THR A 44 7.07 -10.33 -3.25
C THR A 44 5.81 -9.56 -3.51
N ILE A 45 5.68 -8.97 -4.69
CA ILE A 45 4.46 -8.31 -5.15
C ILE A 45 3.71 -9.27 -6.08
N ARG A 46 2.42 -9.45 -5.82
CA ARG A 46 1.51 -10.16 -6.71
C ARG A 46 0.11 -9.58 -6.59
N ASN A 47 -0.72 -9.80 -7.61
CA ASN A 47 -2.15 -9.66 -7.47
C ASN A 47 -2.68 -10.82 -6.62
N GLY A 48 -3.79 -10.61 -5.92
CA GLY A 48 -4.46 -11.72 -5.26
C GLY A 48 -5.88 -11.43 -4.80
N SER A 49 -6.57 -12.49 -4.40
CA SER A 49 -7.93 -12.50 -3.86
C SER A 49 -7.95 -12.45 -2.32
N ILE A 50 -9.14 -12.30 -1.73
CA ILE A 50 -9.30 -12.32 -0.27
C ILE A 50 -8.95 -13.70 0.32
N GLU A 51 -9.18 -14.78 -0.41
CA GLU A 51 -8.81 -16.15 -0.01
C GLU A 51 -7.28 -16.32 0.00
N GLU A 52 -6.58 -15.72 -0.97
CA GLU A 52 -5.11 -15.74 -0.98
C GLU A 52 -4.54 -14.89 0.17
N LEU A 53 -5.22 -13.79 0.55
CA LEU A 53 -4.85 -13.05 1.77
C LEU A 53 -5.03 -13.93 3.02
N GLU A 54 -6.13 -14.68 3.12
CA GLU A 54 -6.38 -15.61 4.23
C GLU A 54 -5.27 -16.66 4.33
N GLN A 55 -4.90 -17.29 3.22
CA GLN A 55 -3.85 -18.31 3.17
C GLN A 55 -2.50 -17.77 3.65
N GLU A 56 -2.14 -16.56 3.23
CA GLU A 56 -0.85 -15.95 3.55
C GLU A 56 -0.76 -15.50 5.00
N LEU A 57 -1.84 -14.91 5.51
CA LEU A 57 -1.96 -14.58 6.94
C LEU A 57 -1.93 -15.86 7.78
N GLY A 58 -2.62 -16.92 7.35
CA GLY A 58 -2.63 -18.23 8.01
C GLY A 58 -1.25 -18.93 7.99
N ALA A 59 -0.45 -18.70 6.95
CA ALA A 59 0.93 -19.16 6.86
C ALA A 59 1.91 -18.34 7.72
N GLY A 60 1.42 -17.28 8.39
CA GLY A 60 2.22 -16.40 9.25
C GLY A 60 2.93 -15.26 8.53
N HIS A 61 2.67 -15.06 7.23
CA HIS A 61 3.19 -13.93 6.49
C HIS A 61 2.52 -12.61 6.94
N LYS A 62 3.23 -11.50 6.73
CA LYS A 62 2.67 -10.15 6.85
C LYS A 62 2.29 -9.67 5.46
N VAL A 63 1.12 -9.04 5.33
CA VAL A 63 0.58 -8.66 4.04
C VAL A 63 0.31 -7.17 3.98
N LEU A 64 0.78 -6.54 2.90
CA LEU A 64 0.48 -5.17 2.52
C LEU A 64 -0.42 -5.20 1.29
N VAL A 65 -1.41 -4.32 1.22
CA VAL A 65 -2.24 -4.14 0.03
C VAL A 65 -2.20 -2.68 -0.41
N SER A 66 -2.08 -2.46 -1.72
CA SER A 66 -2.23 -1.12 -2.28
C SER A 66 -3.61 -0.98 -2.94
N ARG A 67 -4.30 0.09 -2.57
CA ARG A 67 -5.67 0.42 -2.99
C ARG A 67 -5.80 1.94 -3.10
N ASN A 68 -6.89 2.37 -3.72
CA ASN A 68 -7.30 3.77 -3.69
C ASN A 68 -7.75 4.12 -2.26
N SER A 69 -7.20 5.19 -1.69
CA SER A 69 -7.51 5.69 -0.35
C SER A 69 -8.98 6.09 -0.19
N GLU A 70 -9.55 6.77 -1.17
CA GLU A 70 -10.94 7.28 -1.15
C GLU A 70 -11.95 6.12 -1.03
N LEU A 71 -11.65 4.97 -1.65
CA LEU A 71 -12.44 3.75 -1.46
C LEU A 71 -12.39 3.22 -0.02
N ILE A 72 -11.22 3.25 0.64
CA ILE A 72 -11.06 2.80 2.03
C ILE A 72 -11.78 3.76 2.98
N TRP A 73 -11.71 5.06 2.71
CA TRP A 73 -12.29 6.10 3.57
C TRP A 73 -13.75 6.43 3.26
N HIS A 74 -14.36 5.76 2.28
CA HIS A 74 -15.72 6.00 1.81
C HIS A 74 -15.96 7.44 1.31
N GLU A 75 -14.97 8.01 0.65
CA GLU A 75 -15.04 9.34 0.04
C GLU A 75 -15.34 9.21 -1.47
N PRO A 76 -15.81 10.29 -2.13
CA PRO A 76 -15.90 10.33 -3.58
C PRO A 76 -14.55 10.04 -4.23
N VAL A 77 -14.54 9.19 -5.27
CA VAL A 77 -13.30 8.88 -5.99
C VAL A 77 -12.99 9.98 -7.00
N ASP A 78 -11.98 10.79 -6.69
CA ASP A 78 -11.38 11.74 -7.61
C ASP A 78 -10.12 11.18 -8.27
N HIS A 79 -9.35 10.35 -7.55
CA HIS A 79 -8.10 9.79 -8.07
C HIS A 79 -8.35 8.55 -8.93
N LYS A 80 -8.24 8.72 -10.25
CA LYS A 80 -8.54 7.69 -11.25
C LYS A 80 -7.39 7.45 -12.21
N ASP A 81 -7.31 6.22 -12.73
CA ASP A 81 -6.43 5.86 -13.83
C ASP A 81 -6.95 6.45 -15.17
N GLU A 82 -6.18 6.26 -16.24
CA GLU A 82 -6.54 6.73 -17.58
C GLU A 82 -7.83 6.11 -18.14
N GLN A 83 -8.28 4.99 -17.56
CA GLN A 83 -9.52 4.31 -17.93
C GLN A 83 -10.70 4.75 -17.04
N GLY A 84 -10.48 5.63 -16.07
CA GLY A 84 -11.49 6.14 -15.16
C GLY A 84 -11.77 5.24 -13.95
N ASN A 85 -10.99 4.18 -13.73
CA ASN A 85 -11.12 3.35 -12.53
C ASN A 85 -10.35 3.99 -11.36
N PRO A 86 -10.73 3.73 -10.10
CA PRO A 86 -9.99 4.21 -8.94
C PRO A 86 -8.52 3.79 -8.98
N ALA A 87 -7.61 4.76 -9.01
CA ALA A 87 -6.16 4.52 -9.02
C ALA A 87 -5.67 4.20 -7.61
N HIS A 88 -4.73 3.26 -7.49
CA HIS A 88 -4.12 2.95 -6.19
C HIS A 88 -3.10 4.03 -5.81
N ASP A 89 -3.22 4.54 -4.60
CA ASP A 89 -2.36 5.60 -4.06
C ASP A 89 -2.02 5.41 -2.59
N HIS A 90 -2.61 4.41 -1.94
CA HIS A 90 -2.44 4.12 -0.53
C HIS A 90 -2.04 2.67 -0.33
N THR A 91 -1.16 2.43 0.64
CA THR A 91 -0.73 1.08 1.01
C THR A 91 -0.92 0.87 2.51
N VAL A 92 -1.67 -0.17 2.87
CA VAL A 92 -2.06 -0.47 4.25
C VAL A 92 -1.68 -1.89 4.64
N VAL A 93 -1.59 -2.14 5.94
CA VAL A 93 -1.32 -3.48 6.48
C VAL A 93 -2.63 -4.23 6.64
N VAL A 94 -2.71 -5.45 6.12
CA VAL A 94 -3.83 -6.34 6.42
C VAL A 94 -3.56 -7.05 7.74
N THR A 95 -4.46 -6.90 8.71
CA THR A 95 -4.36 -7.51 10.04
C THR A 95 -5.23 -8.76 10.18
N GLY A 96 -6.21 -8.94 9.29
CA GLY A 96 -7.07 -10.11 9.24
C GLY A 96 -8.02 -10.05 8.04
N VAL A 97 -8.69 -11.17 7.76
CA VAL A 97 -9.77 -11.25 6.77
C VAL A 97 -10.91 -12.11 7.31
N ASP A 98 -12.13 -11.79 6.89
CA ASP A 98 -13.33 -12.60 7.07
C ASP A 98 -13.87 -12.95 5.67
N THR A 99 -13.40 -14.09 5.15
CA THR A 99 -13.76 -14.57 3.81
C THR A 99 -15.22 -14.99 3.69
N ARG A 100 -15.95 -15.19 4.81
CA ARG A 100 -17.39 -15.47 4.77
C ARG A 100 -18.22 -14.24 4.44
N ASN A 101 -17.71 -13.06 4.81
CA ASN A 101 -18.41 -11.78 4.64
C ASN A 101 -17.71 -10.86 3.62
N ASP A 102 -16.64 -11.32 2.98
CA ASP A 102 -15.80 -10.53 2.05
C ASP A 102 -15.24 -9.25 2.70
N VAL A 103 -14.73 -9.38 3.94
CA VAL A 103 -14.23 -8.24 4.73
C VAL A 103 -12.74 -8.38 5.00
N GLY A 104 -11.96 -7.33 4.70
CA GLY A 104 -10.59 -7.17 5.16
C GLY A 104 -10.49 -6.26 6.39
N HIS A 105 -9.67 -6.63 7.36
CA HIS A 105 -9.32 -5.78 8.50
C HIS A 105 -7.96 -5.12 8.24
N LEU A 106 -7.93 -3.79 8.26
CA LEU A 106 -6.77 -3.01 7.85
C LEU A 106 -6.22 -2.22 9.05
N ASN A 107 -4.90 -2.15 9.18
CA ASN A 107 -4.24 -1.10 9.94
C ASN A 107 -3.85 0.00 8.96
N ASP A 108 -4.64 1.06 8.99
CA ASP A 108 -4.50 2.22 8.12
C ASP A 108 -3.79 3.36 8.88
N SER A 109 -2.66 3.81 8.36
CA SER A 109 -1.87 4.91 8.93
C SER A 109 -2.23 6.28 8.34
N GLY A 110 -3.16 6.33 7.40
CA GLY A 110 -3.60 7.56 6.74
C GLY A 110 -4.42 8.46 7.66
N SER A 111 -4.45 9.74 7.32
CA SER A 111 -5.31 10.75 7.94
C SER A 111 -6.07 11.48 6.87
N ARG A 112 -7.40 11.57 7.03
CA ARG A 112 -8.31 12.34 6.17
C ARG A 112 -8.46 13.78 6.65
#